data_AF-A0A849QY07-F1
#
_entry.id   AF-A0A849QY07-F1
#
_cell.length_a   1.000
_cell.length_b   1.000
_cell.length_c   1.000
_cell.angle_alpha   90.00
_cell.angle_beta   90.00
_cell.angle_gamma   90.00
#
_symmetry.space_group_name_H-M   'P 1'
#
loop_
_entity.id
_entity.type
_entity.pdbx_description
1 polymer ?
#
loop_
_entity_poly.entity_id
_entity_poly.type
_entity_poly.pdbx_seq_one_letter_code
_entity_poly.pdbx_strand_id
1 'polypeptide(L)' 'MLRLNFNSELKERGELIGDIDTLVASIALANNEKLITRNIKHYNRIRELEIESW' A
#
# COMPACT_ATOMS: atom_id res chain seq x y z
N MET A 1 10.21 -1.88 -14.17
CA MET A 1 9.25 -2.97 -13.88
C MET A 1 8.91 -2.88 -12.40
N LEU A 2 7.80 -2.21 -12.06
CA LEU A 2 7.32 -2.14 -10.67
C LEU A 2 6.97 -3.56 -10.21
N ARG A 3 7.71 -4.08 -9.21
CA ARG A 3 7.35 -5.36 -8.58
C ARG A 3 6.24 -5.09 -7.57
N LEU A 4 5.00 -5.41 -7.93
CA LEU A 4 3.84 -5.35 -7.02
C LEU A 4 3.82 -6.55 -6.05
N ASN A 5 4.93 -6.81 -5.34
CA ASN A 5 5.04 -7.96 -4.43
C ASN A 5 4.77 -7.60 -2.95
N PHE A 6 4.36 -6.36 -2.67
CA PHE A 6 4.17 -5.89 -1.29
C PHE A 6 3.15 -6.73 -0.50
N ASN A 7 2.12 -7.30 -1.15
CA ASN A 7 1.14 -8.14 -0.47
C ASN A 7 1.79 -9.42 0.11
N SER A 8 2.74 -10.01 -0.60
CA SER A 8 3.52 -11.15 -0.10
C SER A 8 4.42 -10.74 1.06
N GLU A 9 5.09 -9.58 0.97
CA GLU A 9 5.93 -9.05 2.06
C GLU A 9 5.12 -8.77 3.33
N LEU A 10 3.92 -8.18 3.19
CA LEU A 10 3.00 -7.96 4.29
C LEU A 10 2.52 -9.29 4.88
N LYS A 11 2.25 -10.29 4.05
CA LYS A 11 1.85 -11.63 4.50
C LYS A 11 2.95 -12.30 5.33
N GLU A 12 4.20 -12.22 4.88
CA GLU A 12 5.36 -12.76 5.62
C GLU A 12 5.56 -12.08 6.98
N ARG A 13 5.23 -10.79 7.09
CA ARG A 13 5.29 -10.01 8.33
C ARG A 13 4.06 -10.16 9.23
N GLY A 14 2.99 -10.84 8.78
CA GLY A 14 1.71 -10.88 9.51
C GLY A 14 0.97 -9.54 9.55
N GLU A 15 1.21 -8.69 8.55
CA GLU A 15 0.84 -7.28 8.52
C GLU A 15 -0.17 -6.93 7.41
N LEU A 16 -0.87 -7.93 6.87
CA LEU A 16 -1.87 -7.78 5.81
C LEU A 16 -2.81 -6.60 6.07
N ILE A 17 -3.11 -5.88 4.99
CA ILE A 17 -3.99 -4.71 4.99
C ILE A 17 -5.39 -5.02 4.43
N GLY A 18 -5.65 -6.27 4.02
CA GLY A 18 -6.92 -6.66 3.41
C GLY A 18 -6.97 -6.38 1.90
N ASP A 19 -7.88 -7.07 1.22
CA ASP A 19 -7.87 -7.18 -0.24
C ASP A 19 -8.18 -5.85 -0.94
N ILE A 20 -9.14 -5.08 -0.42
CA ILE A 20 -9.53 -3.79 -1.01
C ILE A 20 -8.40 -2.76 -0.84
N ASP A 21 -7.81 -2.65 0.35
CA ASP A 21 -6.69 -1.73 0.58
C ASP A 21 -5.45 -2.12 -0.25
N THR A 22 -5.24 -3.43 -0.47
CA THR A 22 -4.21 -3.94 -1.39
C THR A 22 -4.48 -3.48 -2.83
N LEU A 23 -5.73 -3.58 -3.30
CA LEU A 23 -6.09 -3.08 -4.64
C LEU A 23 -5.86 -1.57 -4.76
N VAL A 24 -6.32 -0.77 -3.80
CA VAL A 24 -6.12 0.69 -3.78
C VAL A 24 -4.63 1.05 -3.81
N ALA A 25 -3.82 0.43 -2.95
CA ALA A 25 -2.38 0.66 -2.92
C ALA A 25 -1.71 0.26 -4.24
N SER A 26 -2.12 -0.86 -4.85
CA SER A 26 -1.57 -1.29 -6.13
C SER A 26 -1.84 -0.31 -7.26
N ILE A 27 -3.02 0.33 -7.25
CA ILE A 27 -3.38 1.36 -8.24
C ILE A 27 -2.48 2.59 -8.06
N ALA A 28 -2.30 3.06 -6.82
CA ALA A 28 -1.43 4.21 -6.52
C ALA A 28 0.02 3.95 -6.94
N LEU A 29 0.58 2.79 -6.57
CA LEU A 29 1.93 2.38 -6.94
C LEU A 29 2.11 2.24 -8.47
N ALA A 30 1.13 1.64 -9.16
CA ALA A 30 1.19 1.45 -10.61
C ALA A 30 1.21 2.77 -11.39
N ASN A 31 0.61 3.83 -10.83
CA ASN A 31 0.56 5.16 -11.44
C ASN A 31 1.63 6.12 -10.87
N ASN A 32 2.44 5.68 -9.90
CA ASN A 32 3.37 6.54 -9.17
C ASN A 32 2.68 7.78 -8.56
N GLU A 33 1.50 7.54 -7.98
CA GLU A 33 0.64 8.56 -7.37
C GLU A 33 0.64 8.46 -5.84
N LYS A 34 0.38 9.58 -5.18
CA LYS A 34 0.25 9.65 -3.72
C LYS A 34 -1.15 9.24 -3.27
N LEU A 35 -1.24 8.39 -2.24
CA LEU A 35 -2.51 8.00 -1.63
C LEU A 35 -2.92 8.99 -0.53
N ILE A 36 -4.05 9.68 -0.74
CA ILE A 36 -4.68 10.49 0.30
C ILE A 36 -5.59 9.61 1.16
N THR A 37 -5.33 9.53 2.48
CA THR A 37 -6.12 8.65 3.37
C THR A 37 -6.11 9.12 4.81
N ARG A 38 -7.15 8.76 5.58
CA ARG A 38 -7.14 8.85 7.05
C ARG A 38 -6.52 7.62 7.72
N ASN A 39 -6.34 6.53 6.99
CA ASN A 39 -5.85 5.25 7.53
C ASN A 39 -4.32 5.12 7.42
N ILE A 40 -3.60 6.16 7.84
CA ILE A 40 -2.14 6.29 7.67
C ILE A 40 -1.38 5.09 8.23
N LYS A 41 -1.76 4.62 9.42
CA LYS A 41 -1.08 3.48 10.09
C LYS A 41 -1.15 2.18 9.29
N HIS A 42 -2.21 2.02 8.49
CA HIS A 42 -2.45 0.81 7.71
C HIS A 42 -1.62 0.83 6.43
N TYR A 43 -1.68 1.94 5.69
CA TYR A 43 -0.97 2.09 4.43
C TYR A 43 0.54 2.28 4.59
N ASN A 44 1.01 2.84 5.72
CA ASN A 44 2.45 3.00 6.03
C ASN A 44 3.23 1.67 6.09
N ARG A 45 2.55 0.53 6.09
CA ARG A 45 3.20 -0.80 6.08
C ARG A 45 3.75 -1.16 4.70
N ILE A 46 3.23 -0.52 3.64
CA ILE A 46 3.61 -0.74 2.24
C ILE A 46 4.80 0.15 1.93
N ARG A 47 5.93 -0.47 1.57
CA ARG A 47 7.11 0.26 1.12
C ARG A 47 6.81 0.95 -0.21
N GLU A 48 7.43 2.11 -0.43
CA GLU A 48 7.33 2.91 -1.68
C GLU A 48 5.97 3.55 -1.94
N LEU A 49 4.94 3.25 -1.15
CA LEU A 49 3.66 3.97 -1.24
C LEU A 49 3.80 5.35 -0.58
N GLU A 50 3.74 6.41 -1.38
CA GLU A 50 3.63 7.76 -0.85
C GLU A 50 2.22 8.01 -0.30
N ILE A 51 2.14 8.58 0.90
CA ILE A 51 0.87 8.78 1.61
C ILE A 51 0.82 10.21 2.14
N GLU A 52 -0.36 10.82 2.07
CA GLU A 52 -0.66 12.10 2.71
C GLU A 52 -1.97 12.01 3.50
N SER A 53 -1.99 12.68 4.66
CA SER A 53 -3.16 12.73 5.52
C SER A 53 -4.19 13.69 4.97
N TRP A 54 -5.45 13.27 5.02
CA TRP A 54 -6.62 14.15 4.88
C TRP A 54 -7.04 14.75 6.23
#